data_AF-A0A933DST7-F1
#
_entry.id   AF-A0A933DST7-F1
#
_cell.length_a   1.000
_cell.length_b   1.000
_cell.length_c   1.000
_cell.angle_alpha   90.00
_cell.angle_beta   90.00
_cell.angle_gamma   90.00
#
_symmetry.space_group_name_H-M   'P 1'
#
loop_
_entity.id
_entity.type
_entity.pdbx_description
1 polymer ?
#
loop_
_entity_poly.entity_id
_entity_poly.type
_entity_poly.pdbx_seq_one_letter_code
_entity_poly.pdbx_strand_id
1 'polypeptide(L)' 'HGPKTLNGLIVEHLQDIPEADVSIKIGNVPMEIIHAQGRTIKTIRIFRPVEAIENPEPSEA' A
#
# COMPACT_ATOMS: atom_id res chain seq x y z
N HIS A 1 -8.11 -10.91 15.78
CA HIS A 1 -7.48 -11.81 14.79
C HIS A 1 -7.25 -11.01 13.52
N GLY A 2 -6.00 -10.86 13.08
CA GLY A 2 -5.66 -10.01 11.93
C GLY A 2 -5.72 -10.74 10.58
N PRO A 3 -5.56 -9.99 9.48
CA PRO A 3 -5.58 -10.54 8.13
C PRO A 3 -4.41 -11.50 7.93
N LYS A 4 -4.67 -12.64 7.28
CA LYS A 4 -3.70 -13.72 7.06
C LYS A 4 -3.06 -13.70 5.67
N THR A 5 -3.55 -12.84 4.79
CA THR A 5 -3.10 -12.74 3.39
C THR A 5 -3.00 -11.27 3.00
N LEU A 6 -2.20 -10.98 1.98
CA LEU A 6 -2.06 -9.63 1.45
C LEU A 6 -3.40 -9.07 0.95
N ASN A 7 -4.23 -9.90 0.30
CA ASN A 7 -5.58 -9.51 -0.09
C ASN A 7 -6.41 -9.09 1.13
N GLY A 8 -6.44 -9.91 2.18
CA GLY A 8 -7.17 -9.57 3.40
C GLY A 8 -6.67 -8.28 4.04
N LEU A 9 -5.36 -8.10 4.09
CA LEU A 9 -4.73 -6.89 4.66
C LEU A 9 -5.14 -5.64 3.90
N ILE A 10 -5.09 -5.66 2.57
CA ILE A 10 -5.42 -4.49 1.76
C ILE A 10 -6.93 -4.21 1.78
N VAL A 11 -7.77 -5.24 1.69
CA VAL A 11 -9.24 -5.08 1.75
C VAL A 11 -9.67 -4.50 3.10
N GLU A 12 -9.03 -4.90 4.20
CA GLU A 12 -9.29 -4.34 5.52
C GLU A 12 -8.80 -2.88 5.64
N HIS A 13 -7.64 -2.57 5.05
CA HIS A 13 -7.08 -1.22 5.05
C HIS A 13 -7.93 -0.23 4.23
N LEU A 14 -8.44 -0.64 3.07
CA LEU A 14 -9.24 0.21 2.19
C LEU A 14 -10.65 0.47 2.71
N GLN A 15 -11.23 -0.49 3.46
CA GLN A 15 -12.63 -0.47 3.91
C GLN A 15 -13.68 -0.32 2.80
N ASP A 16 -13.29 -0.52 1.53
CA ASP A 16 -14.14 -0.43 0.35
C ASP A 16 -13.81 -1.55 -0.67
N ILE A 17 -14.50 -1.57 -1.81
CA ILE A 17 -14.18 -2.43 -2.95
C ILE A 17 -12.87 -1.93 -3.58
N PRO A 18 -11.82 -2.77 -3.65
CA PRO A 18 -10.58 -2.38 -4.29
C PRO A 18 -10.77 -2.19 -5.80
N GLU A 19 -10.21 -1.12 -6.34
CA GLU A 19 -10.18 -0.83 -7.78
C GLU A 19 -8.75 -0.97 -8.31
N ALA A 20 -8.63 -1.25 -9.62
CA ALA A 20 -7.34 -1.21 -10.29
C ALA A 20 -6.81 0.23 -10.38
N ASP A 21 -5.50 0.35 -10.58
CA ASP A 21 -4.75 1.61 -10.68
C ASP A 21 -4.80 2.47 -9.40
N VAL A 22 -5.28 1.90 -8.29
CA VAL A 22 -5.23 2.51 -6.96
C VAL A 22 -3.87 2.24 -6.31
N SER A 23 -3.20 3.32 -5.90
CA SER A 23 -1.99 3.24 -5.09
C SER A 23 -2.31 3.39 -3.60
N ILE A 24 -1.74 2.49 -2.80
CA ILE A 24 -1.86 2.46 -1.35
C ILE A 24 -0.47 2.40 -0.72
N LYS A 25 -0.38 2.82 0.54
CA LYS A 25 0.85 2.66 1.32
C LYS A 25 0.49 2.05 2.67
N ILE A 26 0.97 0.83 2.91
CA ILE A 26 0.81 0.16 4.20
C ILE A 26 2.18 0.12 4.87
N GLY A 27 2.30 0.75 6.03
CA GLY A 27 3.62 1.03 6.63
C GLY A 27 4.44 1.97 5.74
N ASN A 28 5.68 1.60 5.45
CA ASN A 28 6.58 2.32 4.54
C ASN A 28 6.64 1.71 3.13
N VAL A 29 5.76 0.76 2.80
CA VAL A 29 5.77 0.05 1.52
C VAL A 29 4.64 0.56 0.62
N PRO A 30 4.96 1.29 -0.45
CA PRO A 30 3.99 1.64 -1.47
C PRO A 30 3.62 0.42 -2.30
N MET A 31 2.36 0.34 -2.69
CA MET A 31 1.79 -0.74 -3.49
C MET A 31 0.76 -0.16 -4.46
N GLU A 32 0.64 -0.76 -5.62
CA GLU A 32 -0.32 -0.39 -6.66
C GLU A 32 -1.15 -1.62 -7.03
N ILE A 33 -2.48 -1.50 -6.99
CA ILE A 33 -3.40 -2.55 -7.39
C ILE A 33 -3.45 -2.57 -8.91
N ILE A 34 -2.91 -3.62 -9.53
CA ILE A 34 -2.91 -3.73 -11.00
C ILE A 34 -4.20 -4.39 -11.50
N HIS A 35 -4.76 -5.31 -10.73
CA HIS A 35 -6.01 -5.99 -11.08
C HIS A 35 -6.79 -6.35 -9.81
N ALA A 36 -8.01 -5.84 -9.72
CA ALA A 36 -9.02 -6.26 -8.77
C ALA A 36 -10.28 -6.79 -9.47
N GLN A 37 -10.93 -7.78 -8.86
CA GLN A 37 -12.19 -8.34 -9.32
C GLN A 37 -13.13 -8.48 -8.12
N GLY A 38 -14.14 -7.60 -8.05
CA GLY A 38 -15.00 -7.48 -6.87
C GLY A 38 -14.17 -7.21 -5.62
N ARG A 39 -14.39 -7.97 -4.54
CA ARG A 39 -13.64 -7.83 -3.27
C ARG A 39 -12.30 -8.58 -3.24
N THR A 40 -11.79 -9.02 -4.38
CA THR A 40 -10.55 -9.79 -4.46
C THR A 40 -9.51 -9.08 -5.32
N ILE A 41 -8.34 -8.85 -4.75
CA ILE A 41 -7.18 -8.38 -5.48
C ILE A 41 -6.46 -9.58 -6.09
N LYS A 42 -6.21 -9.52 -7.40
CA LYS A 42 -5.56 -10.59 -8.17
C LYS A 42 -4.08 -10.32 -8.38
N THR A 43 -3.71 -9.05 -8.58
CA THR A 43 -2.32 -8.68 -8.87
C THR A 43 -2.00 -7.32 -8.26
N ILE A 44 -0.84 -7.24 -7.61
CA ILE A 44 -0.32 -6.04 -6.97
C ILE A 44 1.12 -5.86 -7.42
N ARG A 45 1.49 -4.62 -7.71
CA ARG A 45 2.88 -4.20 -7.82
C ARG A 45 3.33 -3.65 -6.48
N ILE A 46 4.41 -4.21 -5.93
CA ILE A 46 4.99 -3.77 -4.66
C ILE A 46 6.27 -2.99 -4.99
N PHE A 47 6.39 -1.80 -4.42
CA PHE A 47 7.59 -0.98 -4.54
C PHE A 47 8.50 -1.21 -3.34
N ARG A 48 9.78 -0.85 -3.50
CA ARG A 48 10.70 -0.88 -2.35
C ARG A 48 10.17 0.05 -1.25
N PRO A 49 10.37 -0.31 0.03
CA PRO A 49 10.03 0.58 1.12
C PRO A 49 10.70 1.94 0.91
N VAL A 50 9.93 3.01 1.11
CA VAL A 50 10.50 4.36 1.12
C VAL A 50 11.14 4.54 2.48
N GLU A 51 12.45 4.71 2.53
CA GLU A 51 13.12 5.13 3.76
C GLU A 51 12.51 6.47 4.18
N ALA A 52 12.06 6.56 5.42
CA ALA A 52 11.71 7.85 5.97
C ALA A 52 13.00 8.68 5.91
N ILE A 53 13.01 9.72 5.08
CA ILE A 53 14.03 10.75 5.19
C ILE A 53 13.74 11.45 6.52
N GLU A 54 14.23 10.90 7.63
CA GLU A 54 14.21 11.57 8.92
C GLU A 54 15.23 12.71 8.85
N ASN A 55 14.72 13.94 8.88
CA ASN A 55 15.38 15.25 8.78
C ASN A 55 16.04 15.63 7.44
N PRO A 56 15.43 16.53 6.63
CA PRO A 56 16.21 17.63 6.10
C PRO A 56 16.55 18.54 7.30
N GLU A 57 17.76 18.42 7.84
CA GLU A 57 18.33 19.51 8.63
C GLU A 57 18.05 20.83 7.87
N PRO A 58 17.46 21.87 8.49
CA PRO A 58 17.42 23.17 7.85
C PRO A 58 18.87 23.56 7.62
N SER A 59 19.30 23.59 6.35
CA SER A 59 20.57 24.17 5.96
C SER A 59 20.50 25.68 6.21
N GLU A 60 20.62 26.07 7.47
CA GLU A 60 21.01 27.42 7.89
C GLU A 60 22.51 27.40 8.15
N ALA A 61 23.27 27.84 7.14
CA ALA A 61 24.52 28.58 7.27
C ALA A 61 24.83 29.29 5.94
#